data_AF-A0A5N4C3Y4-F1
#
_entry.id   AF-A0A5N4C3Y4-F1
#
_cell.length_a   1.000
_cell.length_b   1.000
_cell.length_c   1.000
_cell.angle_alpha   90.00
_cell.angle_beta   90.00
_cell.angle_gamma   90.00
#
_symmetry.space_group_name_H-M   'P 1'
#
loop_
_entity.id
_entity.type
_entity.pdbx_description
1 polymer ?
#
loop_
_entity_poly.entity_id
_entity_poly.type
_entity_poly.pdbx_seq_one_letter_code
_entity_poly.pdbx_strand_id
1 'polypeptide(L)'
;MLSFKQPNHFQSLMVLQWPLSYLILCGRRSAWVRNWCAWTHIRDYFPISPLLAPLLKSSALESALNPEVSLPLLSCVISRHDLWHFSPWLQILKTKDLSPEHNYLMGVHPHGILTFGGVCNFCTEATGFSKIFPGITPYLATLSWFFKVPFLRDYLMAKGLCSVSRSAIDYLLSHGTGNLVGIVVGGVGEALQSMPNTTTLILRKHKGFVRTALQHGAHLVPTFTFGETEVYDQVLYHKDSCMYKFQRHFRQIFGFYFCVFYGRGFRQGSTGLLPYSLPIVTVVGEPLPLPKIEKPSQEVVDKYHALYMDALHKLFDQHKTQYGCSETQKLLFL
;
A
#
# COMPACT_ATOMS: atom_id res chain seq x y z
N MET A 1 -26.58 -15.74 -23.93
CA MET A 1 -25.59 -14.73 -24.38
C MET A 1 -26.18 -13.35 -24.14
N LEU A 2 -25.99 -12.77 -22.95
CA LEU A 2 -26.39 -11.39 -22.63
C LEU A 2 -25.17 -10.71 -22.02
N SER A 3 -24.52 -9.86 -22.82
CA SER A 3 -23.39 -9.05 -22.44
C SER A 3 -23.87 -8.00 -21.44
N PHE A 4 -23.47 -8.11 -20.17
CA PHE A 4 -23.54 -6.99 -19.25
C PHE A 4 -22.50 -5.96 -19.70
N LYS A 5 -22.93 -5.05 -20.57
CA LYS A 5 -22.23 -3.80 -20.84
C LYS A 5 -22.27 -3.00 -19.55
N GLN A 6 -21.18 -2.97 -18.79
CA GLN A 6 -21.04 -1.96 -17.75
C GLN A 6 -21.15 -0.57 -18.39
N PRO A 7 -21.82 0.40 -17.75
CA PRO A 7 -21.89 1.74 -18.29
C PRO A 7 -20.48 2.33 -18.34
N ASN A 8 -19.99 2.59 -19.56
CA ASN A 8 -18.67 3.16 -19.86
C ASN A 8 -18.35 4.45 -19.07
N HIS A 9 -19.36 5.13 -18.53
CA HIS A 9 -19.24 6.38 -17.79
C HIS A 9 -18.53 6.25 -16.43
N PHE A 10 -18.66 5.11 -15.72
CA PHE A 10 -18.02 4.93 -14.41
C PHE A 10 -16.51 4.64 -14.52
N GLN A 11 -16.11 3.98 -15.62
CA GLN A 11 -14.71 3.64 -15.92
C GLN A 11 -13.90 4.86 -16.35
N SER A 12 -14.54 5.79 -17.08
CA SER A 12 -13.96 7.10 -17.36
C SER A 12 -13.83 7.95 -16.09
N LEU A 13 -14.76 7.84 -15.13
CA LEU A 13 -14.69 8.58 -13.86
C LEU A 13 -13.50 8.18 -12.97
N MET A 14 -13.05 6.91 -12.96
CA MET A 14 -11.84 6.54 -12.21
C MET A 14 -10.55 7.18 -12.75
N VAL A 15 -10.50 7.46 -14.06
CA VAL A 15 -9.36 8.09 -14.75
C VAL A 15 -9.51 9.62 -14.82
N LEU A 16 -10.75 10.13 -14.90
CA LEU A 16 -11.10 11.56 -14.93
C LEU A 16 -11.30 12.18 -13.54
N GLN A 17 -11.36 11.38 -12.47
CA GLN A 17 -11.35 11.81 -11.07
C GLN A 17 -10.02 12.47 -10.68
N TRP A 18 -8.92 12.08 -11.33
CA TRP A 18 -7.62 12.68 -11.09
C TRP A 18 -7.67 14.21 -11.33
N PRO A 19 -8.15 14.69 -12.51
CA PRO A 19 -8.44 16.10 -12.81
C PRO A 19 -9.29 16.90 -11.80
N LEU A 20 -10.38 16.31 -11.29
CA LEU A 20 -11.39 17.07 -10.51
C LEU A 20 -10.99 17.31 -9.05
N SER A 21 -9.97 16.61 -8.56
CA SER A 21 -9.42 16.83 -7.21
C SER A 21 -8.49 18.04 -7.10
N TYR A 22 -8.09 18.64 -8.24
CA TYR A 22 -6.98 19.60 -8.30
C TYR A 22 -7.31 21.03 -7.85
N LEU A 23 -8.59 21.39 -7.66
CA LEU A 23 -8.96 22.78 -7.35
C LEU A 23 -9.08 23.09 -5.84
N ILE A 24 -8.95 22.10 -4.95
CA ILE A 24 -9.28 22.27 -3.51
C ILE A 24 -8.15 21.81 -2.55
N LEU A 25 -7.10 21.16 -3.05
CA LEU A 25 -6.09 20.51 -2.19
C LEU A 25 -4.88 21.43 -1.91
N CYS A 26 -4.96 22.22 -0.84
CA CYS A 26 -3.87 23.07 -0.32
C CYS A 26 -2.72 22.28 0.35
N GLY A 27 -2.10 21.32 -0.35
CA GLY A 27 -0.84 20.68 0.08
C GLY A 27 -0.86 20.02 1.47
N ARG A 28 -2.03 19.75 2.04
CA ARG A 28 -2.20 19.13 3.36
C ARG A 28 -2.99 17.83 3.22
N ARG A 29 -2.71 16.88 4.12
CA ARG A 29 -3.47 15.62 4.25
C ARG A 29 -4.97 15.93 4.32
N SER A 30 -5.77 15.27 3.49
CA SER A 30 -7.20 15.50 3.36
C SER A 30 -7.98 14.24 3.71
N ALA A 31 -8.79 14.33 4.77
CA ALA A 31 -9.71 13.25 5.15
C ALA A 31 -10.69 12.95 4.02
N TRP A 32 -11.16 13.96 3.29
CA TRP A 32 -12.06 13.80 2.16
C TRP A 32 -11.45 12.95 1.04
N VAL A 33 -10.19 13.24 0.64
CA VAL A 33 -9.48 12.46 -0.40
C VAL A 33 -9.26 11.02 0.05
N ARG A 34 -8.90 10.79 1.31
CA ARG A 34 -8.70 9.43 1.85
C ARG A 34 -9.98 8.60 1.90
N ASN A 35 -11.14 9.24 1.98
CA ASN A 35 -12.46 8.59 2.11
C ASN A 35 -13.23 8.46 0.78
N TRP A 36 -12.60 8.72 -0.37
CA TRP A 36 -13.28 8.54 -1.66
C TRP A 36 -13.78 7.10 -1.87
N CYS A 37 -14.99 6.98 -2.42
CA CYS A 37 -15.63 5.70 -2.75
C CYS A 37 -14.81 4.85 -3.75
N ALA A 38 -13.98 5.48 -4.58
CA ALA A 38 -13.04 4.77 -5.44
C ALA A 38 -12.11 3.82 -4.67
N TRP A 39 -11.77 4.14 -3.42
CA TRP A 39 -10.91 3.29 -2.58
C TRP A 39 -11.61 2.02 -2.11
N THR A 40 -12.92 2.08 -1.84
CA THR A 40 -13.72 0.87 -1.56
C THR A 40 -13.79 -0.03 -2.79
N HIS A 41 -13.95 0.55 -3.98
CA HIS A 41 -13.89 -0.23 -5.23
C HIS A 41 -12.52 -0.87 -5.45
N ILE A 42 -11.43 -0.18 -5.13
CA ILE A 42 -10.07 -0.71 -5.21
C ILE A 42 -9.83 -1.84 -4.19
N ARG A 43 -10.32 -1.72 -2.95
CA ARG A 43 -10.24 -2.80 -1.94
C ARG A 43 -10.97 -4.05 -2.42
N ASP A 44 -12.17 -3.87 -2.95
CA ASP A 44 -13.07 -4.97 -3.32
C ASP A 44 -12.83 -5.47 -4.76
N TYR A 45 -11.75 -5.03 -5.42
CA TYR A 45 -11.65 -5.01 -6.88
C TYR A 45 -11.52 -6.40 -7.55
N PHE A 46 -12.69 -7.04 -7.74
CA PHE A 46 -13.02 -7.99 -8.82
C PHE A 46 -14.46 -7.73 -9.29
N PRO A 47 -14.76 -7.73 -10.60
CA PRO A 47 -16.11 -7.97 -11.11
C PRO A 47 -16.33 -9.49 -11.23
N ILE A 48 -17.06 -10.08 -10.29
CA ILE A 48 -17.69 -11.43 -10.30
C ILE A 48 -17.15 -12.41 -11.38
N SER A 49 -16.52 -13.51 -10.94
CA SER A 49 -16.22 -14.64 -11.82
C SER A 49 -17.49 -15.11 -12.57
N PRO A 50 -17.46 -15.34 -13.90
CA PRO A 50 -18.64 -15.74 -14.68
C PRO A 50 -19.30 -17.05 -14.18
N LEU A 51 -18.60 -17.85 -13.38
CA LEU A 51 -19.13 -19.05 -12.72
C LEU A 51 -20.10 -18.77 -11.57
N LEU A 52 -20.01 -17.60 -10.92
CA LEU A 52 -20.84 -17.22 -9.76
C LEU A 52 -22.03 -16.32 -10.13
N ALA A 53 -21.99 -15.69 -11.31
CA ALA A 53 -23.08 -14.85 -11.81
C ALA A 53 -24.44 -15.59 -11.96
N PRO A 54 -24.51 -16.90 -12.28
CA PRO A 54 -25.77 -17.63 -12.32
C PRO A 54 -26.36 -17.90 -10.92
N LEU A 55 -25.51 -18.13 -9.92
CA LEU A 55 -25.93 -18.45 -8.54
C LEU A 55 -26.51 -17.23 -7.80
N LEU A 56 -26.00 -16.03 -8.10
CA LEU A 56 -26.55 -14.78 -7.56
C LEU A 56 -27.87 -14.36 -8.21
N LYS A 57 -28.15 -14.84 -9.43
CA LYS A 57 -29.43 -14.58 -10.09
C LYS A 57 -30.58 -15.35 -9.44
N SER A 58 -30.35 -16.54 -8.90
CA SER A 58 -31.44 -17.33 -8.31
C SER A 58 -31.90 -16.77 -6.96
N SER A 59 -31.00 -16.24 -6.13
CA SER A 59 -31.36 -15.69 -4.81
C SER A 59 -31.97 -14.28 -4.87
N ALA A 60 -31.58 -13.46 -5.87
CA ALA A 60 -32.09 -12.10 -6.01
C ALA A 60 -33.44 -12.01 -6.75
N LEU A 61 -33.80 -13.00 -7.57
CA LEU A 61 -35.07 -13.01 -8.30
C LEU A 61 -36.29 -13.34 -7.42
N GLU A 62 -36.11 -14.02 -6.29
CA GLU A 62 -37.21 -14.35 -5.38
C GLU A 62 -37.64 -13.18 -4.48
N SER A 63 -36.75 -12.22 -4.17
CA SER A 63 -37.12 -11.09 -3.28
C SER A 63 -37.70 -9.88 -4.01
N ALA A 64 -37.61 -9.84 -5.35
CA ALA A 64 -38.04 -8.70 -6.17
C ALA A 64 -39.53 -8.75 -6.62
N LEU A 65 -40.30 -9.75 -6.19
CA LEU A 65 -41.69 -9.97 -6.63
C LEU A 65 -42.78 -9.36 -5.74
N ASN A 66 -42.45 -8.51 -4.75
CA ASN A 66 -43.45 -7.75 -3.99
C ASN A 66 -43.56 -6.30 -4.52
N PRO A 67 -44.65 -5.93 -5.21
CA PRO A 67 -44.75 -4.66 -5.91
C PRO A 67 -45.57 -3.63 -5.12
N GLU A 68 -45.17 -3.26 -3.91
CA GLU A 68 -45.80 -2.14 -3.19
C GLU A 68 -44.82 -1.42 -2.25
N VAL A 69 -43.83 -0.70 -2.82
CA VAL A 69 -43.24 0.46 -2.12
C VAL A 69 -42.81 1.51 -3.13
N SER A 70 -43.44 2.68 -3.03
CA SER A 70 -43.17 3.91 -3.77
C SER A 70 -41.75 4.47 -3.56
N LEU A 71 -41.09 4.84 -4.66
CA LEU A 71 -39.80 5.55 -4.70
C LEU A 71 -39.90 6.95 -4.08
N PRO A 72 -38.95 7.33 -3.19
CA PRO A 72 -38.00 8.38 -3.59
C PRO A 72 -36.56 8.17 -3.05
N LEU A 73 -35.60 8.79 -3.76
CA LEU A 73 -34.17 8.97 -3.44
C LEU A 73 -33.25 7.75 -3.59
N LEU A 74 -32.62 7.70 -4.78
CA LEU A 74 -31.34 7.04 -5.10
C LEU A 74 -30.19 7.58 -4.22
N SER A 75 -30.29 7.36 -2.92
CA SER A 75 -29.16 7.47 -2.01
C SER A 75 -28.42 6.13 -1.99
N CYS A 76 -27.10 6.22 -2.00
CA CYS A 76 -26.14 5.15 -1.88
C CYS A 76 -26.39 4.31 -0.61
N VAL A 77 -27.33 3.36 -0.69
CA VAL A 77 -27.58 2.34 0.33
C VAL A 77 -27.69 1.00 -0.40
N ILE A 78 -26.56 0.54 -0.94
CA ILE A 78 -26.35 -0.90 -1.00
C ILE A 78 -26.12 -1.31 0.45
N SER A 79 -27.20 -1.84 1.05
CA SER A 79 -27.23 -2.33 2.43
C SER A 79 -26.04 -3.25 2.70
N ARG A 80 -25.26 -2.89 3.73
CA ARG A 80 -24.02 -3.56 4.15
C ARG A 80 -24.23 -4.96 4.76
N HIS A 81 -25.45 -5.50 4.78
CA HIS A 81 -25.77 -6.62 5.65
C HIS A 81 -25.94 -7.99 4.98
N ASP A 82 -26.09 -8.09 3.65
CA ASP A 82 -26.48 -9.36 3.01
C ASP A 82 -25.54 -9.88 1.90
N LEU A 83 -24.32 -9.34 1.75
CA LEU A 83 -23.28 -9.93 0.90
C LEU A 83 -22.27 -10.70 1.75
N TRP A 84 -22.72 -11.84 2.29
CA TRP A 84 -21.90 -12.73 3.11
C TRP A 84 -20.84 -13.48 2.28
N HIS A 85 -19.59 -13.45 2.78
CA HIS A 85 -18.43 -14.31 2.47
C HIS A 85 -17.48 -13.97 1.30
N PHE A 86 -17.26 -12.70 0.97
CA PHE A 86 -16.05 -12.33 0.21
C PHE A 86 -15.05 -11.64 1.13
N SER A 87 -14.00 -12.37 1.52
CA SER A 87 -12.83 -11.76 2.15
C SER A 87 -12.28 -10.68 1.21
N PRO A 88 -12.10 -9.43 1.67
CA PRO A 88 -11.61 -8.36 0.81
C PRO A 88 -10.22 -8.72 0.27
N TRP A 89 -9.94 -8.34 -0.99
CA TRP A 89 -8.67 -8.64 -1.65
C TRP A 89 -7.51 -7.90 -1.01
N LEU A 90 -7.74 -6.69 -0.54
CA LEU A 90 -6.78 -5.92 0.23
C LEU A 90 -7.15 -5.91 1.71
N GLN A 91 -6.22 -6.33 2.55
CA GLN A 91 -6.41 -6.40 4.00
C GLN A 91 -5.23 -5.81 4.75
N ILE A 92 -5.52 -5.27 5.94
CA ILE A 92 -4.51 -4.91 6.93
C ILE A 92 -4.86 -5.59 8.24
N LEU A 93 -3.88 -6.25 8.84
CA LEU A 93 -3.98 -6.96 10.10
C LEU A 93 -2.99 -6.35 11.08
N LYS A 94 -3.41 -6.15 12.33
CA LYS A 94 -2.53 -5.73 13.41
C LYS A 94 -2.29 -6.89 14.37
N THR A 95 -1.06 -7.09 14.81
CA THR A 95 -0.75 -8.07 15.87
C THR A 95 -0.90 -7.46 17.27
N LYS A 96 -0.73 -6.13 17.38
CA LYS A 96 -0.82 -5.35 18.61
C LYS A 96 -1.43 -3.98 18.33
N ASP A 97 -1.99 -3.38 19.36
CA ASP A 97 -2.41 -1.98 19.31
C ASP A 97 -1.21 -1.04 19.28
N LEU A 98 -1.39 0.09 18.59
CA LEU A 98 -0.44 1.20 18.58
C LEU A 98 -1.04 2.33 19.42
N SER A 99 -0.35 2.72 20.49
CA SER A 99 -0.76 3.83 21.34
C SER A 99 -0.57 5.17 20.61
N PRO A 100 -1.57 6.07 20.61
CA PRO A 100 -1.43 7.42 20.05
C PRO A 100 -0.48 8.32 20.85
N GLU A 101 0.05 7.86 21.99
CA GLU A 101 1.03 8.57 22.80
C GLU A 101 2.45 8.50 22.23
N HIS A 102 2.71 7.59 21.28
CA HIS A 102 4.02 7.39 20.68
C HIS A 102 3.99 7.67 19.19
N ASN A 103 5.15 8.04 18.65
CA ASN A 103 5.39 8.09 17.22
C ASN A 103 6.04 6.78 16.76
N TYR A 104 5.77 6.41 15.52
CA TYR A 104 6.17 5.15 14.94
C TYR A 104 6.91 5.37 13.64
N LEU A 105 7.98 4.60 13.44
CA LEU A 105 8.64 4.47 12.17
C LEU A 105 8.49 3.02 11.71
N MET A 106 7.71 2.84 10.64
CA MET A 106 7.32 1.53 10.14
C MET A 106 8.16 1.18 8.91
N GLY A 107 8.80 0.01 8.91
CA GLY A 107 9.38 -0.52 7.69
C GLY A 107 8.32 -1.28 6.90
N VAL A 108 8.02 -0.84 5.68
CA VAL A 108 7.06 -1.49 4.78
C VAL A 108 7.82 -2.42 3.84
N HIS A 109 7.50 -3.71 3.86
CA HIS A 109 8.17 -4.76 3.10
C HIS A 109 7.14 -5.70 2.45
N PRO A 110 7.44 -6.30 1.28
CA PRO A 110 8.43 -5.85 0.31
C PRO A 110 7.99 -4.53 -0.37
N HIS A 111 8.88 -3.91 -1.15
CA HIS A 111 8.56 -2.69 -1.89
C HIS A 111 7.48 -2.90 -2.96
N GLY A 112 7.50 -4.05 -3.65
CA GLY A 112 6.72 -4.23 -4.88
C GLY A 112 7.12 -3.22 -5.97
N ILE A 113 6.40 -3.18 -7.09
CA ILE A 113 6.67 -2.18 -8.14
C ILE A 113 6.17 -0.79 -7.72
N LEU A 114 4.94 -0.72 -7.18
CA LEU A 114 4.28 0.54 -6.80
C LEU A 114 3.97 0.64 -5.29
N THR A 115 4.36 -0.35 -4.50
CA THR A 115 3.92 -0.49 -3.09
C THR A 115 2.40 -0.32 -2.98
N PHE A 116 1.66 -1.01 -3.83
CA PHE A 116 0.23 -0.87 -4.02
C PHE A 116 -0.54 -1.13 -2.72
N GLY A 117 -0.21 -2.21 -2.00
CA GLY A 117 -0.80 -2.52 -0.71
C GLY A 117 -0.51 -1.43 0.32
N GLY A 118 0.74 -0.99 0.42
CA GLY A 118 1.12 0.09 1.33
C GLY A 118 0.40 1.42 1.03
N VAL A 119 0.31 1.82 -0.24
CA VAL A 119 -0.42 3.05 -0.63
C VAL A 119 -1.90 2.94 -0.28
N CYS A 120 -2.54 1.81 -0.59
CA CYS A 120 -3.96 1.65 -0.30
C CYS A 120 -4.22 1.58 1.21
N ASN A 121 -3.36 0.89 1.97
CA ASN A 121 -3.52 0.73 3.42
C ASN A 121 -3.20 2.00 4.23
N PHE A 122 -2.16 2.74 3.87
CA PHE A 122 -1.68 3.86 4.70
C PHE A 122 -2.14 5.23 4.18
N CYS A 123 -2.38 5.36 2.87
CA CYS A 123 -2.72 6.64 2.24
C CYS A 123 -4.22 6.78 1.91
N THR A 124 -5.04 5.79 2.25
CA THR A 124 -6.50 5.82 2.01
C THR A 124 -7.24 5.11 3.15
N GLU A 125 -8.57 5.23 3.18
CA GLU A 125 -9.43 4.45 4.09
C GLU A 125 -9.98 3.17 3.43
N ALA A 126 -9.36 2.67 2.35
CA ALA A 126 -9.77 1.44 1.64
C ALA A 126 -10.03 0.30 2.63
N THR A 127 -9.06 0.02 3.51
CA THR A 127 -9.11 -1.03 4.52
C THR A 127 -9.55 -0.54 5.90
N GLY A 128 -10.01 0.71 6.00
CA GLY A 128 -10.47 1.29 7.27
C GLY A 128 -9.36 1.49 8.30
N PHE A 129 -8.18 1.96 7.86
CA PHE A 129 -7.01 2.16 8.72
C PHE A 129 -7.35 2.89 10.02
N SER A 130 -8.11 4.00 9.96
CA SER A 130 -8.44 4.78 11.16
C SER A 130 -9.31 4.03 12.18
N LYS A 131 -10.01 2.96 11.77
CA LYS A 131 -10.75 2.08 12.69
C LYS A 131 -9.84 1.03 13.33
N ILE A 132 -8.85 0.55 12.57
CA ILE A 132 -7.92 -0.49 13.02
C ILE A 132 -6.87 0.10 13.96
N PHE A 133 -6.40 1.32 13.68
CA PHE A 133 -5.44 2.07 14.50
C PHE A 133 -6.03 3.42 14.92
N PRO A 134 -6.94 3.44 15.92
CA PRO A 134 -7.57 4.67 16.37
C PRO A 134 -6.53 5.64 16.93
N GLY A 135 -6.64 6.92 16.55
CA GLY A 135 -5.70 7.96 16.99
C GLY A 135 -4.35 7.97 16.27
N ILE A 136 -4.08 7.00 15.39
CA ILE A 136 -2.84 6.97 14.61
C ILE A 136 -3.02 7.70 13.28
N THR A 137 -2.06 8.57 12.95
CA THR A 137 -2.00 9.29 11.67
C THR A 137 -0.92 8.66 10.79
N PRO A 138 -1.28 7.89 9.75
CA PRO A 138 -0.31 7.26 8.87
C PRO A 138 0.17 8.23 7.79
N TYR A 139 1.47 8.16 7.54
CA TYR A 139 2.18 8.79 6.44
C TYR A 139 3.00 7.73 5.71
N LEU A 140 3.12 7.84 4.39
CA LEU A 140 3.99 6.96 3.59
C LEU A 140 5.08 7.79 2.90
N ALA A 141 6.33 7.49 3.20
CA ALA A 141 7.49 8.17 2.66
C ALA A 141 7.78 7.69 1.24
N THR A 142 7.86 8.62 0.30
CA THR A 142 8.23 8.36 -1.10
C THR A 142 9.28 9.35 -1.59
N LEU A 143 9.72 9.17 -2.83
CA LEU A 143 10.80 9.91 -3.44
C LEU A 143 10.54 11.43 -3.41
N SER A 144 11.52 12.19 -2.90
CA SER A 144 11.46 13.65 -2.76
C SER A 144 11.26 14.38 -4.08
N TRP A 145 11.67 13.78 -5.22
CA TRP A 145 11.51 14.37 -6.55
C TRP A 145 10.04 14.60 -6.91
N PHE A 146 9.13 13.72 -6.49
CA PHE A 146 7.69 13.89 -6.75
C PHE A 146 7.10 15.16 -6.13
N PHE A 147 7.71 15.66 -5.05
CA PHE A 147 7.27 16.88 -4.37
C PHE A 147 7.81 18.16 -5.02
N LYS A 148 8.65 18.05 -6.05
CA LYS A 148 9.11 19.19 -6.87
C LYS A 148 8.18 19.49 -8.05
N VAL A 149 7.32 18.55 -8.43
CA VAL A 149 6.37 18.70 -9.53
C VAL A 149 5.06 19.28 -8.99
N PRO A 150 4.64 20.49 -9.42
CA PRO A 150 3.36 21.06 -9.01
C PRO A 150 2.19 20.13 -9.34
N PHE A 151 1.09 20.22 -8.57
CA PHE A 151 -0.09 19.34 -8.63
C PHE A 151 0.14 17.89 -8.20
N LEU A 152 1.19 17.23 -8.69
CA LEU A 152 1.58 15.90 -8.20
C LEU A 152 1.90 15.97 -6.70
N ARG A 153 2.69 16.97 -6.30
CA ARG A 153 2.98 17.26 -4.90
C ARG A 153 1.70 17.31 -4.05
N ASP A 154 0.74 18.16 -4.43
CA ASP A 154 -0.46 18.40 -3.62
C ASP A 154 -1.36 17.17 -3.55
N TYR A 155 -1.47 16.44 -4.66
CA TYR A 155 -2.18 15.16 -4.71
C TYR A 155 -1.56 14.12 -3.76
N LEU A 156 -0.23 13.97 -3.78
CA LEU A 156 0.48 13.04 -2.90
C LEU A 156 0.32 13.43 -1.43
N MET A 157 0.52 14.72 -1.11
CA MET A 157 0.37 15.24 0.27
C MET A 157 -1.06 15.09 0.78
N ALA A 158 -2.08 15.28 -0.07
CA ALA A 158 -3.48 15.09 0.28
C ALA A 158 -3.79 13.66 0.73
N LYS A 159 -3.13 12.67 0.14
CA LYS A 159 -3.26 11.26 0.54
C LYS A 159 -2.45 10.90 1.80
N GLY A 160 -1.56 11.77 2.24
CA GLY A 160 -0.64 11.52 3.36
C GLY A 160 0.71 10.95 2.93
N LEU A 161 1.09 11.05 1.65
CA LEU A 161 2.47 10.78 1.28
C LEU A 161 3.37 11.96 1.69
N CYS A 162 4.56 11.62 2.17
CA CYS A 162 5.60 12.58 2.53
C CYS A 162 6.90 12.27 1.79
N SER A 163 7.84 13.22 1.83
CA SER A 163 9.18 12.99 1.31
C SER A 163 9.94 12.04 2.25
N VAL A 164 10.69 11.11 1.68
CA VAL A 164 11.65 10.26 2.39
C VAL A 164 12.92 11.01 2.84
N SER A 165 12.95 12.34 2.70
CA SER A 165 14.05 13.15 3.23
C SER A 165 14.09 13.09 4.75
N ARG A 166 15.30 13.14 5.31
CA ARG A 166 15.50 13.18 6.76
C ARG A 166 14.74 14.34 7.42
N SER A 167 14.77 15.53 6.81
CA SER A 167 14.06 16.70 7.35
C SER A 167 12.54 16.53 7.42
N ALA A 168 11.93 15.85 6.44
CA ALA A 168 10.48 15.61 6.45
C ALA A 168 10.10 14.57 7.50
N ILE A 169 10.88 13.50 7.64
CA ILE A 169 10.67 12.48 8.67
C ILE A 169 10.89 13.08 10.06
N ASP A 170 11.97 13.84 10.25
CA ASP A 170 12.27 14.52 11.52
C ASP A 170 11.15 15.48 11.92
N TYR A 171 10.59 16.22 10.96
CA TYR A 171 9.43 17.08 11.19
C TYR A 171 8.24 16.28 11.71
N LEU A 172 7.85 15.21 11.00
CA LEU A 172 6.70 14.37 11.40
C LEU A 172 6.89 13.70 12.76
N LEU A 173 8.11 13.27 13.09
CA LEU A 173 8.39 12.63 14.37
C LEU A 173 8.55 13.62 15.54
N SER A 174 8.75 14.91 15.26
CA SER A 174 8.90 15.95 16.29
C SER A 174 7.63 16.76 16.55
N HIS A 175 6.61 16.66 15.68
CA HIS A 175 5.39 17.48 15.77
C HIS A 175 4.18 16.62 16.12
N GLY A 176 3.86 16.57 17.42
CA GLY A 176 2.74 15.79 17.96
C GLY A 176 3.10 14.32 18.19
N THR A 177 2.11 13.55 18.65
CA THR A 177 2.20 12.11 18.90
C THR A 177 1.21 11.35 18.01
N GLY A 178 1.34 10.03 17.93
CA GLY A 178 0.47 9.18 17.12
C GLY A 178 0.79 9.22 15.62
N ASN A 179 1.89 9.84 15.20
CA ASN A 179 2.32 9.81 13.81
C ASN A 179 3.00 8.47 13.50
N LEU A 180 2.55 7.81 12.43
CA LEU A 180 3.16 6.60 11.91
C LEU A 180 3.74 6.87 10.53
N VAL A 181 5.07 6.85 10.42
CA VAL A 181 5.78 7.12 9.16
C VAL A 181 6.26 5.79 8.57
N GLY A 182 5.57 5.32 7.53
CA GLY A 182 5.97 4.16 6.75
C GLY A 182 7.10 4.50 5.78
N ILE A 183 8.17 3.70 5.80
CA ILE A 183 9.32 3.80 4.89
C ILE A 183 9.46 2.46 4.19
N VAL A 184 9.49 2.50 2.86
CA VAL A 184 9.80 1.32 2.06
C VAL A 184 11.32 1.14 2.01
N VAL A 185 11.85 0.32 2.92
CA VAL A 185 13.28 0.36 3.28
C VAL A 185 14.21 -0.05 2.14
N GLY A 186 13.83 -1.07 1.36
CA GLY A 186 14.63 -1.54 0.23
C GLY A 186 14.69 -0.57 -0.95
N GLY A 187 13.78 0.42 -0.98
CA GLY A 187 13.74 1.48 -1.98
C GLY A 187 13.80 0.97 -3.43
N VAL A 188 14.46 1.74 -4.29
CA VAL A 188 14.59 1.43 -5.73
C VAL A 188 15.33 0.10 -5.97
N GLY A 189 16.25 -0.29 -5.09
CA GLY A 189 17.01 -1.54 -5.25
C GLY A 189 16.11 -2.76 -5.16
N GLU A 190 15.17 -2.74 -4.21
CA GLU A 190 14.22 -3.83 -4.02
C GLU A 190 13.10 -3.80 -5.06
N ALA A 191 12.62 -2.62 -5.45
CA ALA A 191 11.66 -2.47 -6.55
C ALA A 191 12.18 -3.07 -7.87
N LEU A 192 13.48 -2.99 -8.12
CA LEU A 192 14.14 -3.56 -9.30
C LEU A 192 14.20 -5.10 -9.30
N GLN A 193 14.13 -5.69 -8.12
CA GLN A 193 14.18 -7.13 -7.90
C GLN A 193 12.79 -7.69 -7.57
N SER A 194 11.75 -6.86 -7.68
CA SER A 194 10.36 -7.21 -7.39
C SER A 194 9.83 -8.18 -8.43
N MET A 195 10.13 -9.46 -8.24
CA MET A 195 9.61 -10.55 -9.05
C MET A 195 8.60 -11.36 -8.22
N PRO A 196 7.57 -11.93 -8.85
CA PRO A 196 6.61 -12.79 -8.16
C PRO A 196 7.32 -13.91 -7.38
N ASN A 197 6.82 -14.22 -6.19
CA ASN A 197 7.33 -15.22 -5.25
C ASN A 197 8.73 -14.94 -4.67
N THR A 198 9.25 -13.71 -4.80
CA THR A 198 10.52 -13.35 -4.15
C THR A 198 10.29 -12.84 -2.73
N THR A 199 11.01 -13.42 -1.77
CA THR A 199 11.03 -13.01 -0.36
C THR A 199 12.41 -12.49 0.04
N THR A 200 13.03 -11.75 -0.87
CA THR A 200 14.35 -11.17 -0.68
C THR A 200 14.22 -9.67 -0.47
N LEU A 201 14.62 -9.19 0.70
CA LEU A 201 14.50 -7.79 1.10
C LEU A 201 15.89 -7.15 1.19
N ILE A 202 16.03 -5.94 0.67
CA ILE A 202 17.26 -5.16 0.80
C ILE A 202 17.18 -4.38 2.11
N LEU A 203 17.70 -4.99 3.18
CA LEU A 203 17.55 -4.47 4.54
C LEU A 203 18.88 -4.42 5.31
N ARG A 204 19.81 -5.35 5.07
CA ARG A 204 21.00 -5.55 5.92
C ARG A 204 21.87 -4.30 6.03
N LYS A 205 21.96 -3.53 4.93
CA LYS A 205 22.75 -2.29 4.85
C LYS A 205 21.94 -1.03 5.18
N HIS A 206 20.61 -1.11 5.22
CA HIS A 206 19.72 0.04 5.31
C HIS A 206 19.36 0.38 6.76
N LYS A 207 20.34 0.87 7.53
CA LYS A 207 20.18 1.13 8.98
C LYS A 207 19.73 2.55 9.32
N GLY A 208 19.55 3.41 8.31
CA GLY A 208 19.23 4.83 8.49
C GLY A 208 17.90 5.06 9.22
N PHE A 209 16.89 4.25 8.93
CA PHE A 209 15.57 4.36 9.56
C PHE A 209 15.61 4.06 11.06
N VAL A 210 16.41 3.07 11.48
CA VAL A 210 16.66 2.73 12.90
C VAL A 210 17.34 3.88 13.61
N ARG A 211 18.36 4.47 12.97
CA ARG A 211 19.05 5.65 13.51
C ARG A 211 18.08 6.81 13.73
N THR A 212 17.24 7.12 12.75
CA THR A 212 16.21 8.17 12.88
C THR A 212 15.22 7.84 13.99
N ALA A 213 14.74 6.59 14.08
CA ALA A 213 13.83 6.16 15.13
C ALA A 213 14.42 6.38 16.54
N LEU A 214 15.69 5.98 16.75
CA LEU A 214 16.42 6.23 18.00
C LEU A 214 16.55 7.73 18.32
N GLN A 215 16.80 8.58 17.33
CA GLN A 215 16.95 10.02 17.55
C GLN A 215 15.67 10.70 18.05
N HIS A 216 14.51 10.18 17.65
CA HIS A 216 13.21 10.71 18.04
C HIS A 216 12.55 9.94 19.19
N GLY A 217 13.08 8.78 19.57
CA GLY A 217 12.38 7.85 20.46
C GLY A 217 11.12 7.27 19.82
N ALA A 218 11.07 7.20 18.48
CA ALA A 218 9.95 6.61 17.76
C ALA A 218 10.08 5.08 17.77
N HIS A 219 8.98 4.38 18.01
CA HIS A 219 8.98 2.93 18.05
C HIS A 219 9.10 2.36 16.63
N LEU A 220 9.87 1.29 16.46
CA LEU A 220 9.99 0.62 15.16
C LEU A 220 8.83 -0.36 14.98
N VAL A 221 8.22 -0.38 13.80
CA VAL A 221 7.12 -1.33 13.50
C VAL A 221 7.51 -2.18 12.30
N PRO A 222 7.77 -3.49 12.48
CA PRO A 222 7.99 -4.41 11.36
C PRO A 222 6.67 -4.65 10.66
N THR A 223 6.63 -4.54 9.33
CA THR A 223 5.41 -4.76 8.55
C THR A 223 5.74 -5.52 7.28
N PHE A 224 4.97 -6.57 7.01
CA PHE A 224 5.14 -7.40 5.82
C PHE A 224 3.83 -7.49 5.03
N THR A 225 3.89 -7.34 3.71
CA THR A 225 2.74 -7.40 2.80
C THR A 225 2.86 -8.59 1.87
N PHE A 226 2.05 -9.61 2.12
CA PHE A 226 1.93 -10.78 1.27
C PHE A 226 1.13 -10.42 0.01
N GLY A 227 1.51 -10.95 -1.16
CA GLY A 227 0.85 -10.66 -2.44
C GLY A 227 1.34 -9.40 -3.16
N GLU A 228 2.19 -8.59 -2.51
CA GLU A 228 2.66 -7.30 -3.02
C GLU A 228 3.53 -7.41 -4.27
N THR A 229 4.32 -8.48 -4.40
CA THR A 229 5.21 -8.72 -5.55
C THR A 229 4.51 -9.38 -6.73
N GLU A 230 3.31 -9.91 -6.52
CA GLU A 230 2.56 -10.70 -7.51
C GLU A 230 1.57 -9.86 -8.31
N VAL A 231 1.22 -8.66 -7.82
CA VAL A 231 0.13 -7.85 -8.41
C VAL A 231 0.51 -7.13 -9.70
N TYR A 232 1.78 -7.14 -10.08
CA TYR A 232 2.27 -6.62 -11.36
C TYR A 232 3.44 -7.47 -11.87
N ASP A 233 3.57 -7.54 -13.19
CA ASP A 233 4.77 -8.03 -13.85
C ASP A 233 5.70 -6.88 -14.20
N GLN A 234 7.00 -7.09 -14.04
CA GLN A 234 8.04 -6.16 -14.46
C GLN A 234 8.73 -6.67 -15.72
N VAL A 235 8.99 -5.77 -16.67
CA VAL A 235 9.86 -6.04 -17.81
C VAL A 235 11.31 -5.80 -17.41
N LEU A 236 12.09 -6.87 -17.35
CA LEU A 236 13.54 -6.82 -17.14
C LEU A 236 14.27 -6.81 -18.47
N TYR A 237 15.09 -5.79 -18.68
CA TYR A 237 15.88 -5.63 -19.89
C TYR A 237 17.29 -6.18 -19.72
N HIS A 238 17.77 -6.93 -20.72
CA HIS A 238 19.16 -7.42 -20.74
C HIS A 238 20.16 -6.25 -20.68
N LYS A 239 21.30 -6.44 -19.99
CA LYS A 239 22.29 -5.38 -19.74
C LYS A 239 22.82 -4.70 -21.01
N ASP A 240 22.83 -5.42 -22.12
CA ASP A 240 23.32 -4.92 -23.41
C ASP A 240 22.26 -4.14 -24.21
N SER A 241 20.99 -4.21 -23.80
CA SER A 241 19.88 -3.58 -24.52
C SER A 241 19.93 -2.05 -24.46
N CYS A 242 19.38 -1.40 -25.51
CA CYS A 242 19.23 0.05 -25.55
C CYS A 242 18.38 0.56 -24.38
N MET A 243 17.30 -0.16 -24.05
CA MET A 243 16.42 0.22 -22.96
C MET A 243 17.11 0.14 -21.59
N TYR A 244 17.94 -0.88 -21.35
CA TYR A 244 18.73 -0.94 -20.12
C TYR A 244 19.71 0.24 -20.01
N LYS A 245 20.38 0.61 -21.12
CA LYS A 245 21.26 1.78 -21.17
C LYS A 245 20.50 3.08 -20.89
N PHE A 246 19.29 3.22 -21.45
CA PHE A 246 18.39 4.34 -21.19
C PHE A 246 17.98 4.40 -19.71
N GLN A 247 17.48 3.31 -19.12
CA GLN A 247 17.09 3.26 -17.71
C GLN A 247 18.26 3.60 -16.78
N ARG A 248 19.47 3.12 -17.11
CA ARG A 248 20.69 3.47 -16.37
C ARG A 248 20.99 4.97 -16.44
N HIS A 249 20.90 5.57 -17.62
CA HIS A 249 21.12 7.01 -17.80
C HIS A 249 20.03 7.85 -17.10
N PHE A 250 18.76 7.45 -17.23
CA PHE A 250 17.63 8.06 -16.53
C PHE A 250 17.85 8.04 -15.01
N ARG A 251 18.26 6.89 -14.46
CA ARG A 251 18.60 6.76 -13.04
C ARG A 251 19.72 7.70 -12.60
N GLN A 252 20.73 7.92 -13.44
CA GLN A 252 21.83 8.85 -13.13
C GLN A 252 21.35 10.30 -13.05
N ILE A 253 20.42 10.70 -13.92
CA ILE A 253 19.87 12.07 -13.96
C ILE A 253 18.88 12.30 -12.81
N PHE A 254 17.90 11.39 -12.68
CA PHE A 254 16.74 11.62 -11.83
C PHE A 254 16.85 10.96 -10.45
N GLY A 255 17.80 10.04 -10.26
CA GLY A 255 18.03 9.33 -8.99
C GLY A 255 17.05 8.20 -8.70
N PHE A 256 16.13 7.89 -9.62
CA PHE A 256 15.19 6.77 -9.52
C PHE A 256 15.10 6.00 -10.83
N TYR A 257 14.63 4.76 -10.74
CA TYR A 257 14.57 3.87 -11.89
C TYR A 257 13.26 3.99 -12.63
N PHE A 258 13.32 3.97 -13.97
CA PHE A 258 12.15 3.93 -14.82
C PHE A 258 11.70 2.47 -15.00
N CYS A 259 10.79 2.00 -14.15
CA CYS A 259 10.23 0.65 -14.25
C CYS A 259 9.21 0.57 -15.39
N VAL A 260 9.41 -0.37 -16.32
CA VAL A 260 8.36 -0.77 -17.27
C VAL A 260 7.67 -1.98 -16.65
N PHE A 261 6.38 -1.84 -16.38
CA PHE A 261 5.58 -2.87 -15.74
C PHE A 261 4.19 -2.90 -16.33
N TYR A 262 3.49 -4.00 -16.12
CA TYR A 262 2.11 -4.16 -16.53
C TYR A 262 1.37 -5.09 -15.58
N GLY A 263 0.05 -4.93 -15.56
CA GLY A 263 -0.87 -5.89 -14.99
C GLY A 263 -2.02 -6.05 -15.97
N ARG A 264 -3.25 -5.86 -15.49
CA ARG A 264 -4.45 -5.94 -16.31
C ARG A 264 -4.89 -4.59 -16.86
N GLY A 265 -5.58 -4.63 -18.00
CA GLY A 265 -6.34 -3.51 -18.53
C GLY A 265 -7.80 -3.55 -18.07
N PHE A 266 -8.58 -2.58 -18.53
CA PHE A 266 -10.00 -2.45 -18.17
C PHE A 266 -10.90 -3.52 -18.82
N ARG A 267 -10.41 -4.19 -19.87
CA ARG A 267 -11.13 -5.28 -20.55
C ARG A 267 -10.58 -6.63 -20.09
N GLN A 268 -11.45 -7.64 -20.01
CA GLN A 268 -11.04 -8.99 -19.68
C GLN A 268 -9.96 -9.48 -20.65
N GLY A 269 -8.86 -10.02 -20.13
CA GLY A 269 -7.72 -10.51 -20.92
C GLY A 269 -6.83 -9.42 -21.54
N SER A 270 -7.09 -8.13 -21.28
CA SER A 270 -6.22 -7.05 -21.74
C SER A 270 -5.08 -6.77 -20.75
N THR A 271 -3.93 -6.36 -21.27
CA THR A 271 -2.78 -5.87 -20.49
C THR A 271 -2.90 -4.36 -20.25
N GLY A 272 -2.52 -3.89 -19.07
CA GLY A 272 -2.64 -2.47 -18.71
C GLY A 272 -1.92 -2.10 -17.41
N LEU A 273 -2.35 -1.02 -16.77
CA LEU A 273 -1.72 -0.48 -15.56
C LEU A 273 -2.48 -0.80 -14.27
N LEU A 274 -3.56 -1.60 -14.33
CA LEU A 274 -4.27 -2.03 -13.13
C LEU A 274 -3.59 -3.26 -12.53
N PRO A 275 -3.60 -3.44 -11.20
CA PRO A 275 -3.01 -4.61 -10.57
C PRO A 275 -3.79 -5.87 -10.94
N TYR A 276 -3.11 -7.01 -10.98
CA TYR A 276 -3.75 -8.32 -11.03
C TYR A 276 -4.69 -8.52 -9.83
N SER A 277 -5.72 -9.33 -10.03
CA SER A 277 -6.67 -9.67 -8.98
C SER A 277 -6.12 -10.79 -8.09
N LEU A 278 -5.09 -10.46 -7.32
CA LEU A 278 -4.48 -11.33 -6.33
C LEU A 278 -4.67 -10.74 -4.94
N PRO A 279 -4.83 -11.58 -3.90
CA PRO A 279 -4.99 -11.11 -2.53
C PRO A 279 -3.71 -10.43 -2.05
N ILE A 280 -3.85 -9.29 -1.39
CA ILE A 280 -2.80 -8.51 -0.74
C ILE A 280 -3.14 -8.39 0.74
N VAL A 281 -2.26 -8.92 1.60
CA VAL A 281 -2.46 -8.87 3.05
C VAL A 281 -1.26 -8.23 3.71
N THR A 282 -1.44 -7.05 4.28
CA THR A 282 -0.43 -6.37 5.09
C THR A 282 -0.58 -6.75 6.56
N VAL A 283 0.43 -7.39 7.12
CA VAL A 283 0.51 -7.68 8.56
C VAL A 283 1.42 -6.64 9.22
N VAL A 284 0.84 -5.84 10.12
CA VAL A 284 1.52 -4.88 10.97
C VAL A 284 1.90 -5.57 12.28
N GLY A 285 3.21 -5.74 12.48
CA GLY A 285 3.78 -6.41 13.63
C GLY A 285 3.78 -5.57 14.92
N GLU A 286 4.29 -6.19 15.99
CA GLU A 286 4.38 -5.56 17.30
C GLU A 286 5.41 -4.42 17.28
N PRO A 287 5.09 -3.24 17.84
CA PRO A 287 6.06 -2.15 17.91
C PRO A 287 7.21 -2.52 18.84
N LEU A 288 8.45 -2.30 18.38
CA LEU A 288 9.65 -2.36 19.20
C LEU A 288 9.86 -0.99 19.86
N PRO A 289 9.78 -0.88 21.20
CA PRO A 289 10.05 0.36 21.90
C PRO A 289 11.53 0.73 21.80
N LEU A 290 11.81 1.99 21.50
CA LEU A 290 13.16 2.52 21.36
C LEU A 290 13.38 3.69 22.33
N PRO A 291 14.54 3.76 23.01
CA PRO A 291 14.91 4.95 23.76
C PRO A 291 15.21 6.11 22.82
N LYS A 292 14.99 7.34 23.30
CA LYS A 292 15.43 8.55 22.60
C LYS A 292 16.92 8.79 22.87
N ILE A 293 17.74 8.75 21.83
CA ILE A 293 19.19 8.97 21.89
C ILE A 293 19.58 9.93 20.77
N GLU A 294 19.99 11.16 21.10
CA GLU A 294 20.27 12.22 20.11
C GLU A 294 21.38 11.83 19.12
N LYS A 295 22.44 11.18 19.62
CA LYS A 295 23.60 10.74 18.83
C LYS A 295 23.85 9.25 19.08
N PRO A 296 23.04 8.34 18.49
CA PRO A 296 23.18 6.92 18.74
C PRO A 296 24.49 6.41 18.11
N SER A 297 25.24 5.60 18.86
CA SER A 297 26.45 4.94 18.34
C SER A 297 26.07 3.90 17.28
N GLN A 298 27.03 3.52 16.43
CA GLN A 298 26.79 2.50 15.41
C GLN A 298 26.41 1.15 16.03
N GLU A 299 27.00 0.79 17.18
CA GLU A 299 26.69 -0.44 17.91
C GLU A 299 25.23 -0.48 18.39
N VAL A 300 24.71 0.64 18.91
CA VAL A 300 23.31 0.74 19.33
C VAL A 300 22.38 0.63 18.12
N VAL A 301 22.70 1.31 17.02
CA VAL A 301 21.93 1.20 15.77
C VAL A 301 21.93 -0.25 15.27
N ASP A 302 23.07 -0.93 15.31
CA ASP A 302 23.21 -2.32 14.86
C ASP A 302 22.41 -3.29 15.73
N LYS A 303 22.44 -3.09 17.05
CA LYS A 303 21.62 -3.86 18.00
C LYS A 303 20.13 -3.76 17.68
N TYR A 304 19.59 -2.54 17.57
CA TYR A 304 18.16 -2.37 17.30
C TYR A 304 17.77 -2.78 15.88
N HIS A 305 18.69 -2.65 14.92
CA HIS A 305 18.48 -3.15 13.57
C HIS A 305 18.39 -4.69 13.54
N ALA A 306 19.25 -5.40 14.29
CA ALA A 306 19.16 -6.85 14.42
C ALA A 306 17.82 -7.27 15.06
N LEU A 307 17.41 -6.61 16.15
CA LEU A 307 16.11 -6.86 16.78
C LEU A 307 14.93 -6.63 15.82
N TYR A 308 15.00 -5.58 15.00
CA TYR A 308 14.01 -5.31 13.96
C TYR A 308 13.96 -6.42 12.91
N MET A 309 15.12 -6.87 12.41
CA MET A 309 15.21 -7.95 11.42
C MET A 309 14.66 -9.28 11.98
N ASP A 310 14.98 -9.61 13.22
CA ASP A 310 14.48 -10.81 13.90
C ASP A 310 12.95 -10.75 14.07
N ALA A 311 12.42 -9.59 14.47
CA ALA A 311 10.99 -9.37 14.59
C ALA A 311 10.27 -9.50 13.23
N LEU A 312 10.85 -8.95 12.16
CA LEU A 312 10.31 -9.07 10.80
C LEU A 312 10.34 -10.51 10.29
N HIS A 313 11.44 -11.24 10.54
CA HIS A 313 11.56 -12.65 10.17
C HIS A 313 10.51 -13.50 10.89
N LYS A 314 10.35 -13.30 12.20
CA LYS A 314 9.31 -13.98 13.00
C LYS A 314 7.92 -13.65 12.50
N LEU A 315 7.63 -12.38 12.19
CA LEU A 315 6.35 -11.96 11.66
C LEU A 315 6.02 -12.66 10.33
N PHE A 316 7.01 -12.75 9.44
CA PHE A 316 6.88 -13.47 8.17
C PHE A 316 6.60 -14.96 8.42
N ASP A 317 7.44 -15.65 9.19
CA ASP A 317 7.30 -17.09 9.44
C ASP A 317 5.96 -17.47 10.04
N GLN A 318 5.42 -16.64 10.94
CA GLN A 318 4.12 -16.88 11.58
C GLN A 318 2.94 -16.83 10.61
N HIS A 319 3.05 -16.10 9.50
CA HIS A 319 1.92 -15.81 8.61
C HIS A 319 2.09 -16.37 7.19
N LYS A 320 3.31 -16.78 6.81
CA LYS A 320 3.64 -17.13 5.41
C LYS A 320 2.75 -18.25 4.84
N THR A 321 2.47 -19.30 5.60
CA THR A 321 1.66 -20.44 5.14
C THR A 321 0.20 -20.08 4.96
N GLN A 322 -0.33 -19.17 5.80
CA GLN A 322 -1.70 -18.67 5.69
C GLN A 322 -1.93 -17.87 4.40
N TYR A 323 -0.87 -17.21 3.89
CA TYR A 323 -0.96 -16.30 2.74
C TYR A 323 -0.22 -16.82 1.50
N GLY A 324 -0.13 -18.15 1.35
CA GLY A 324 0.25 -18.80 0.09
C GLY A 324 1.74 -19.05 -0.10
N CYS A 325 2.60 -18.71 0.86
CA CYS A 325 4.01 -19.11 0.83
C CYS A 325 4.19 -20.55 1.32
N SER A 326 5.22 -21.25 0.84
CA SER A 326 5.54 -22.58 1.35
C SER A 326 6.13 -22.52 2.76
N GLU A 327 5.99 -23.60 3.52
CA GLU A 327 6.61 -23.71 4.86
C GLU A 327 8.14 -23.59 4.81
N THR A 328 8.74 -24.08 3.72
CA THR A 328 10.18 -24.02 3.46
C THR A 328 10.67 -22.67 2.95
N GLN A 329 9.77 -21.78 2.55
CA GLN A 329 10.13 -20.45 2.05
C GLN A 329 10.74 -19.62 3.17
N LYS A 330 11.87 -18.95 2.88
CA LYS A 330 12.62 -18.14 3.84
C LYS A 330 12.61 -16.67 3.44
N LEU A 331 12.59 -15.81 4.44
CA LEU A 331 12.83 -14.38 4.25
C LEU A 331 14.34 -14.12 4.23
N LEU A 332 14.86 -13.64 3.11
CA LEU A 332 16.28 -13.37 2.93
C LEU A 332 16.56 -11.87 3.02
N PHE A 333 17.56 -11.51 3.80
CA PHE A 333 18.00 -10.11 3.94
C PHE A 333 19.32 -9.89 3.19
N LEU A 334 19.32 -9.01 2.19
CA LEU A 334 20.50 -8.57 1.44
C LEU A 334 21.10 -7.28 1.99
#